data_AF-A0AAJ1N5K6-F1
#
_entry.id   AF-A0AAJ1N5K6-F1
#
_cell.length_a   1.000
_cell.length_b   1.000
_cell.length_c   1.000
_cell.angle_alpha   90.00
_cell.angle_beta   90.00
_cell.angle_gamma   90.00
#
_symmetry.space_group_name_H-M   'P 1'
#
loop_
_entity.id
_entity.type
_entity.pdbx_description
1 polymer ?
#
loop_
_entity_poly.entity_id
_entity_poly.type
_entity_poly.pdbx_seq_one_letter_code
_entity_poly.pdbx_strand_id
1 'polypeptide(L)'
;MMKKILLACVLMSGSLSAFAIPNYWSATFAQGYMEYGISNDKHLSVILACNIAADEEYDNGVYLYQDGHPIDTNNIAFVIDDEVYYIPEETKTRSEGNAWTLFTQAITKADSFAVYANDKPIGQFTPNPKNRAKIFADFDCNAVFYRDIAR
;
A
#
# COMPACT_ATOMS: atom_id res chain seq x y z
N MET A 1 17.52 6.56 -30.51
CA MET A 1 18.40 6.58 -29.33
C MET A 1 17.65 5.87 -28.22
N MET A 2 18.04 4.64 -27.88
CA MET A 2 17.32 3.80 -26.91
C MET A 2 17.48 4.42 -25.52
N LYS A 3 16.38 4.95 -24.96
CA LYS A 3 16.30 5.30 -23.55
C LYS A 3 16.42 3.98 -22.78
N LYS A 4 17.60 3.71 -22.24
CA LYS A 4 17.78 2.66 -21.24
C LYS A 4 16.95 3.11 -20.04
N ILE A 5 15.73 2.57 -19.92
CA ILE A 5 14.96 2.66 -18.69
C ILE A 5 15.80 1.90 -17.66
N LEU A 6 16.60 2.65 -16.91
CA LEU A 6 17.20 2.15 -15.69
C LEU A 6 16.03 1.80 -14.80
N LEU A 7 15.69 0.51 -14.76
CA LEU A 7 14.93 -0.07 -13.68
C LEU A 7 15.67 0.37 -12.41
N ALA A 8 15.13 1.35 -11.71
CA ALA A 8 15.54 1.62 -10.35
C ALA A 8 15.15 0.37 -9.58
N CYS A 9 16.08 -0.58 -9.48
CA CYS A 9 16.03 -1.60 -8.47
C CYS A 9 16.05 -0.85 -7.14
N VAL A 10 14.86 -0.48 -6.65
CA VAL A 10 14.65 -0.17 -5.25
C VAL A 10 15.01 -1.47 -4.56
N LEU A 11 16.28 -1.58 -4.18
CA LEU A 11 16.75 -2.57 -3.23
C LEU A 11 16.06 -2.20 -1.92
N MET A 12 14.81 -2.64 -1.74
CA MET A 12 14.17 -2.83 -0.44
C MET A 12 14.88 -3.99 0.27
N SER A 13 16.19 -3.87 0.44
CA SER A 13 17.02 -4.86 1.11
C SER A 13 17.10 -4.47 2.58
N GLY A 14 16.13 -4.98 3.33
CA GLY A 14 16.25 -5.18 4.77
C GLY A 14 15.35 -4.30 5.61
N SER A 15 14.15 -4.82 5.93
CA SER A 15 13.64 -4.93 7.31
C SER A 15 12.14 -5.23 7.41
N LEU A 16 11.47 -5.71 6.36
CA LEU A 16 10.20 -6.42 6.58
C LEU A 16 10.56 -7.87 6.92
N SER A 17 10.68 -8.08 8.23
CA SER A 17 10.97 -9.36 8.87
C SER A 17 10.23 -10.46 8.14
N ALA A 18 10.94 -11.51 7.73
CA ALA A 18 10.40 -12.66 7.03
C ALA A 18 9.26 -13.41 7.77
N PHE A 19 8.77 -12.91 8.91
CA PHE A 19 7.66 -13.46 9.70
C PHE A 19 6.96 -12.34 10.51
N ALA A 20 6.23 -11.44 9.86
CA ALA A 20 5.24 -10.62 10.57
C ALA A 20 4.11 -11.53 11.10
N ILE A 21 3.59 -11.25 12.30
CA ILE A 21 2.47 -12.01 12.86
C ILE A 21 1.27 -11.83 11.91
N PRO A 22 0.62 -12.92 11.44
CA PRO A 22 -0.50 -12.82 10.52
C PRO A 22 -1.59 -11.89 11.03
N ASN A 23 -2.06 -11.01 10.14
CA ASN A 23 -3.10 -10.03 10.33
C ASN A 23 -2.81 -8.94 11.38
N TYR A 24 -1.53 -8.68 11.68
CA TYR A 24 -1.12 -7.50 12.43
C TYR A 24 -0.46 -6.51 11.49
N TRP A 25 -0.96 -5.28 11.52
CA TRP A 25 -0.31 -4.15 10.89
C TRP A 25 0.95 -3.77 11.64
N SER A 26 1.97 -3.40 10.87
CA SER A 26 3.18 -2.70 11.32
C SER A 26 3.26 -1.35 10.63
N ALA A 27 4.01 -0.42 11.22
CA ALA A 27 4.34 0.86 10.60
C ALA A 27 5.84 1.10 10.75
N THR A 28 6.50 1.55 9.68
CA THR A 28 7.92 1.93 9.68
C THR A 28 8.13 3.17 8.82
N PHE A 29 9.18 3.92 9.10
CA PHE A 29 9.60 5.03 8.26
C PHE A 29 10.92 4.69 7.57
N ALA A 30 10.96 4.79 6.25
CA ALA A 30 12.16 4.56 5.46
C ALA A 30 12.17 5.47 4.24
N GLN A 31 13.30 6.13 3.97
CA GLN A 31 13.56 6.85 2.72
C GLN A 31 12.47 7.89 2.33
N GLY A 32 11.84 8.54 3.32
CA GLY A 32 10.79 9.53 3.07
C GLY A 32 9.37 8.96 3.00
N TYR A 33 9.22 7.65 3.20
CA TYR A 33 7.94 6.95 3.22
C TYR A 33 7.56 6.50 4.63
N MET A 34 6.30 6.71 4.98
CA MET A 34 5.63 5.92 6.01
C MET A 34 5.07 4.66 5.36
N GLU A 35 5.55 3.50 5.77
CA GLU A 35 5.15 2.21 5.23
C GLU A 35 4.30 1.47 6.26
N TYR A 36 3.09 1.06 5.86
CA TYR A 36 2.20 0.25 6.67
C TYR A 36 2.11 -1.14 6.06
N GLY A 37 2.58 -2.16 6.79
CA GLY A 37 2.68 -3.54 6.31
C GLY A 37 1.75 -4.49 7.04
N ILE A 38 1.19 -5.47 6.33
CA ILE A 38 0.43 -6.60 6.92
C ILE A 38 0.70 -7.86 6.13
N SER A 39 0.77 -9.01 6.81
CA SER A 39 0.88 -10.34 6.19
C SER A 39 -0.27 -11.23 6.63
N ASN A 40 -0.65 -12.24 5.86
CA ASN A 40 -1.61 -13.27 6.28
C ASN A 40 -0.92 -14.61 6.60
N ASP A 41 -1.71 -15.62 6.94
CA ASP A 41 -1.26 -16.98 7.28
C ASP A 41 -0.70 -17.76 6.08
N LYS A 42 -0.88 -17.24 4.86
CA LYS A 42 -0.33 -17.76 3.60
C LYS A 42 0.89 -16.97 3.11
N HIS A 43 1.49 -16.16 3.98
CA HIS A 43 2.67 -15.34 3.67
C HIS A 43 2.48 -14.34 2.51
N LEU A 44 1.23 -14.02 2.15
CA LEU A 44 0.92 -12.88 1.31
C LEU A 44 1.05 -11.62 2.16
N SER A 45 1.79 -10.63 1.67
CA SER A 45 1.98 -9.34 2.34
C SER A 45 1.55 -8.19 1.45
N VAL A 46 0.96 -7.17 2.10
CA VAL A 46 0.59 -5.88 1.50
C VAL A 46 1.39 -4.81 2.23
N ILE A 47 1.99 -3.90 1.46
CA ILE A 47 2.62 -2.68 1.97
C ILE A 47 1.92 -1.48 1.35
N LEU A 48 1.39 -0.61 2.20
CA LEU A 48 0.94 0.74 1.85
C LEU A 48 2.15 1.66 2.03
N ALA A 49 2.71 2.18 0.95
CA ALA A 49 3.83 3.12 0.99
C ALA A 49 3.30 4.55 0.79
N CYS A 50 3.41 5.36 1.83
CA CYS A 50 2.89 6.73 1.86
C CYS A 50 4.06 7.71 1.75
N ASN A 51 4.16 8.44 0.64
CA ASN A 51 5.17 9.49 0.50
C ASN A 51 4.80 10.66 1.41
N ILE A 52 5.56 10.82 2.51
CA ILE A 52 5.38 11.96 3.42
C ILE A 52 6.57 12.94 3.40
N ALA A 53 7.72 12.52 2.87
CA ALA A 53 8.95 13.31 2.86
C ALA A 53 9.92 12.94 1.71
N ALA A 54 9.54 12.03 0.81
CA ALA A 54 10.28 11.83 -0.43
C ALA A 54 9.98 12.97 -1.42
N ASP A 55 10.80 13.08 -2.45
CA ASP A 55 10.65 14.10 -3.51
C ASP A 55 9.24 14.03 -4.15
N GLU A 56 8.75 15.16 -4.66
CA GLU A 56 7.45 15.32 -5.31
C GLU A 56 7.36 14.54 -6.64
N GLU A 57 8.49 14.13 -7.21
CA GLU A 57 8.52 13.20 -8.34
C GLU A 57 7.97 11.81 -7.96
N TYR A 58 8.07 11.40 -6.69
CA TYR A 58 7.64 10.10 -6.22
C TYR A 58 6.22 10.11 -5.64
N ASP A 59 5.49 9.01 -5.82
CA ASP A 59 4.10 8.87 -5.41
C ASP A 59 3.93 7.93 -4.22
N ASN A 60 2.69 7.84 -3.73
CA ASN A 60 2.22 6.74 -2.89
C ASN A 60 2.14 5.44 -3.70
N GLY A 61 2.08 4.31 -3.02
CA GLY A 61 1.97 3.02 -3.69
C GLY A 61 1.44 1.90 -2.80
N VAL A 62 1.02 0.83 -3.46
CA VAL A 62 0.72 -0.45 -2.83
C VAL A 62 1.62 -1.50 -3.44
N TYR A 63 2.31 -2.26 -2.59
CA TYR A 63 3.19 -3.34 -3.03
C TYR A 63 2.77 -4.67 -2.43
N LEU A 64 2.85 -5.71 -3.24
CA LEU A 64 2.43 -7.07 -2.90
C LEU A 64 3.63 -8.01 -2.89
N TYR A 65 3.67 -8.90 -1.92
CA TYR A 65 4.73 -9.90 -1.79
C TYR A 65 4.14 -11.27 -1.45
N GLN A 66 4.61 -12.31 -2.13
CA GLN A 66 4.32 -13.70 -1.79
C GLN A 66 5.61 -14.36 -1.29
N ASP A 67 5.59 -14.91 -0.07
CA ASP A 67 6.76 -15.56 0.54
C ASP A 67 8.01 -14.64 0.59
N GLY A 68 7.81 -13.33 0.66
CA GLY A 68 8.88 -12.32 0.63
C GLY A 68 9.36 -11.93 -0.77
N HIS A 69 8.78 -12.50 -1.83
CA HIS A 69 9.10 -12.16 -3.22
C HIS A 69 8.06 -11.17 -3.78
N PRO A 70 8.47 -10.08 -4.46
CA PRO A 70 7.53 -9.15 -5.07
C PRO A 70 6.60 -9.83 -6.07
N ILE A 71 5.32 -9.47 -6.05
CA ILE A 71 4.37 -9.78 -7.12
C ILE A 71 4.36 -8.59 -8.09
N ASP A 72 4.93 -8.77 -9.28
CA ASP A 72 5.01 -7.74 -10.30
C ASP A 72 3.64 -7.56 -11.01
N THR A 73 2.91 -6.52 -10.63
CA THR A 73 1.63 -6.15 -11.25
C THR A 73 1.30 -4.68 -10.98
N ASN A 74 0.68 -4.03 -11.97
CA ASN A 74 0.08 -2.70 -11.82
C ASN A 74 -1.46 -2.78 -11.71
N ASN A 75 -2.05 -3.98 -11.77
CA ASN A 75 -3.48 -4.20 -11.61
C ASN A 75 -3.75 -4.82 -10.24
N ILE A 76 -3.79 -3.95 -9.23
CA ILE A 76 -4.10 -4.31 -7.85
C ILE A 76 -5.49 -3.80 -7.52
N ALA A 77 -6.32 -4.65 -6.91
CA ALA A 77 -7.59 -4.25 -6.37
C ALA A 77 -7.83 -4.85 -4.99
N PHE A 78 -8.60 -4.15 -4.18
CA PHE A 78 -9.06 -4.60 -2.87
C PHE A 78 -10.58 -4.70 -2.88
N VAL A 79 -11.10 -5.75 -2.25
CA VAL A 79 -12.53 -5.84 -1.93
C VAL A 79 -12.67 -5.67 -0.42
N ILE A 80 -13.35 -4.61 -0.02
CA ILE A 80 -13.54 -4.21 1.38
C ILE A 80 -15.04 -3.94 1.57
N ASP A 81 -15.68 -4.66 2.49
CA ASP A 81 -17.13 -4.55 2.74
C ASP A 81 -17.97 -4.59 1.45
N ASP A 82 -17.68 -5.57 0.59
CA ASP A 82 -18.29 -5.80 -0.74
C ASP A 82 -18.09 -4.69 -1.79
N GLU A 83 -17.31 -3.66 -1.48
CA GLU A 83 -16.93 -2.59 -2.41
C GLU A 83 -15.53 -2.82 -3.01
N VAL A 84 -15.37 -2.53 -4.30
CA VAL A 84 -14.12 -2.73 -5.05
C VAL A 84 -13.33 -1.42 -5.13
N TYR A 85 -12.06 -1.47 -4.72
CA TYR A 85 -11.12 -0.37 -4.78
C TYR A 85 -9.95 -0.73 -5.68
N TYR A 86 -9.90 -0.14 -6.87
CA TYR A 86 -8.76 -0.24 -7.77
C TYR A 86 -7.67 0.74 -7.32
N ILE A 87 -6.43 0.26 -7.24
CA ILE A 87 -5.29 1.11 -6.91
C ILE A 87 -4.88 1.87 -8.17
N PRO A 88 -4.86 3.21 -8.15
CA PRO A 88 -4.41 3.98 -9.30
C PRO A 88 -2.88 3.86 -9.46
N GLU A 89 -2.38 4.02 -10.68
CA GLU A 89 -0.93 3.97 -10.97
C GLU A 89 -0.17 5.16 -10.36
N GLU A 90 -0.83 6.32 -10.24
CA GLU A 90 -0.34 7.53 -9.58
C GLU A 90 -1.48 8.21 -8.82
N THR A 91 -1.19 9.18 -7.97
CA THR A 91 -2.18 9.95 -7.19
C THR A 91 -2.13 11.45 -7.49
N LYS A 92 -1.62 11.80 -8.68
CA LYS A 92 -1.28 13.17 -9.10
C LYS A 92 -2.42 13.90 -9.81
N THR A 93 -3.49 13.24 -10.22
CA THR A 93 -4.71 13.92 -10.69
C THR A 93 -5.81 13.92 -9.63
N ARG A 94 -6.81 14.79 -9.81
CA ARG A 94 -7.99 14.82 -8.93
C ARG A 94 -8.72 13.48 -8.87
N SER A 95 -8.86 12.81 -10.01
CA SER A 95 -9.62 11.55 -10.09
C SER A 95 -8.89 10.44 -9.33
N GLU A 96 -7.59 10.30 -9.55
CA GLU A 96 -6.79 9.28 -8.89
C GLU A 96 -6.56 9.58 -7.42
N GLY A 97 -6.34 10.85 -7.06
CA GLY A 97 -6.24 11.27 -5.66
C GLY A 97 -7.53 11.00 -4.89
N ASN A 98 -8.70 11.14 -5.51
CA ASN A 98 -9.97 10.74 -4.93
C ASN A 98 -10.06 9.21 -4.74
N ALA A 99 -9.69 8.44 -5.76
CA ALA A 99 -9.69 6.98 -5.67
C ALA A 99 -8.77 6.49 -4.53
N TRP A 100 -7.57 7.05 -4.44
CA TRP A 100 -6.62 6.79 -3.35
C TRP A 100 -7.18 7.15 -1.98
N THR A 101 -7.83 8.32 -1.86
CA THR A 101 -8.42 8.78 -0.60
C THR A 101 -9.55 7.85 -0.15
N LEU A 102 -10.43 7.43 -1.06
CA LEU A 102 -11.51 6.49 -0.74
C LEU A 102 -10.96 5.13 -0.31
N PHE A 103 -9.98 4.60 -1.04
CA PHE A 103 -9.31 3.35 -0.70
C PHE A 103 -8.65 3.41 0.69
N THR A 104 -7.83 4.42 0.95
CA THR A 104 -7.11 4.56 2.23
C THR A 104 -8.07 4.76 3.41
N GLN A 105 -9.18 5.47 3.22
CA GLN A 105 -10.24 5.58 4.23
C GLN A 105 -10.92 4.24 4.55
N ALA A 106 -11.08 3.37 3.55
CA ALA A 106 -11.68 2.05 3.72
C ALA A 106 -10.71 1.05 4.37
N ILE A 107 -9.50 0.90 3.84
CA ILE A 107 -8.53 -0.12 4.28
C ILE A 107 -8.07 0.09 5.74
N THR A 108 -7.97 1.33 6.19
CA THR A 108 -7.58 1.66 7.58
C THR A 108 -8.63 1.26 8.61
N LYS A 109 -9.88 1.05 8.18
CA LYS A 109 -11.01 0.67 9.03
C LYS A 109 -11.47 -0.77 8.84
N ALA A 110 -11.03 -1.42 7.75
CA ALA A 110 -11.45 -2.75 7.35
C ALA A 110 -11.29 -3.81 8.46
N ASP A 111 -12.39 -4.52 8.75
CA ASP A 111 -12.37 -5.73 9.59
C ASP A 111 -11.94 -6.97 8.81
N SER A 112 -12.15 -6.97 7.50
CA SER A 112 -11.56 -7.92 6.57
C SER A 112 -11.42 -7.30 5.19
N PHE A 113 -10.54 -7.84 4.37
CA PHE A 113 -10.44 -7.47 2.96
C PHE A 113 -9.82 -8.58 2.13
N ALA A 114 -10.21 -8.67 0.86
CA ALA A 114 -9.58 -9.54 -0.13
C ALA A 114 -8.71 -8.72 -1.08
N VAL A 115 -7.62 -9.32 -1.54
CA VAL A 115 -6.66 -8.70 -2.46
C VAL A 115 -6.69 -9.45 -3.79
N TYR A 116 -6.69 -8.68 -4.86
CA TYR A 116 -6.68 -9.16 -6.23
C TYR A 116 -5.44 -8.63 -6.95
N ALA A 117 -4.85 -9.48 -7.79
CA ALA A 117 -3.80 -9.12 -8.71
C ALA A 117 -4.18 -9.64 -10.10
N ASN A 118 -4.17 -8.77 -11.11
CA ASN A 118 -4.60 -9.12 -12.48
C ASN A 118 -5.99 -9.80 -12.48
N ASP A 119 -6.95 -9.19 -11.78
CA ASP A 119 -8.35 -9.64 -11.64
C ASP A 119 -8.54 -11.01 -10.99
N LYS A 120 -7.50 -11.58 -10.36
CA LYS A 120 -7.56 -12.87 -9.66
C LYS A 120 -7.42 -12.67 -8.16
N PRO A 121 -8.24 -13.33 -7.32
CA PRO A 121 -8.06 -13.28 -5.89
C PRO A 121 -6.75 -13.98 -5.52
N ILE A 122 -5.91 -13.31 -4.75
CA ILE A 122 -4.61 -13.83 -4.31
C ILE A 122 -4.55 -14.04 -2.80
N GLY A 123 -5.46 -13.42 -2.03
CA GLY A 123 -5.56 -13.69 -0.60
C GLY A 123 -6.60 -12.84 0.10
N GLN A 124 -6.77 -13.13 1.39
CA GLN A 124 -7.65 -12.42 2.30
C GLN A 124 -6.90 -12.10 3.59
N PHE A 125 -7.35 -11.04 4.25
CA PHE A 125 -6.84 -10.56 5.52
C PHE A 125 -7.99 -10.30 6.48
N THR A 126 -7.74 -10.50 7.76
CA THR A 126 -8.67 -10.21 8.87
C THR A 126 -7.90 -9.44 9.94
N PRO A 127 -7.62 -8.14 9.75
CA PRO A 127 -6.76 -7.36 10.63
C PRO A 127 -7.18 -7.43 12.10
N ASN A 128 -6.20 -7.50 13.01
CA ASN A 128 -6.47 -7.42 14.43
C ASN A 128 -7.02 -6.02 14.78
N PRO A 129 -8.22 -5.89 15.38
CA PRO A 129 -8.90 -4.60 15.50
C PRO A 129 -8.18 -3.63 16.45
N LYS A 130 -7.59 -4.14 17.55
CA LYS A 130 -6.85 -3.30 18.51
C LYS A 130 -5.55 -2.79 17.92
N ASN A 131 -4.85 -3.65 17.18
CA ASN A 131 -3.63 -3.27 16.49
C ASN A 131 -3.91 -2.29 15.33
N ARG A 132 -4.91 -2.57 14.49
CA ARG A 132 -5.35 -1.68 13.41
C ARG A 132 -5.66 -0.27 13.92
N ALA A 133 -6.50 -0.17 14.97
CA ALA A 133 -6.84 1.11 15.57
C ALA A 133 -5.61 1.86 16.12
N LYS A 134 -4.64 1.14 16.68
CA LYS A 134 -3.39 1.73 17.16
C LYS A 134 -2.49 2.22 16.02
N ILE A 135 -2.30 1.40 14.98
CA ILE A 135 -1.40 1.70 13.87
C ILE A 135 -1.90 2.89 13.05
N PHE A 136 -3.21 2.98 12.83
CA PHE A 136 -3.81 4.03 12.01
C PHE A 136 -4.33 5.23 12.81
N ALA A 137 -3.96 5.37 14.09
CA ALA A 137 -4.35 6.52 14.91
C ALA A 137 -3.82 7.84 14.36
N ASP A 138 -2.57 7.84 13.87
CA ASP A 138 -1.88 8.99 13.27
C ASP A 138 -1.61 8.74 11.78
N PHE A 139 -2.56 8.10 11.09
CA PHE A 139 -2.40 7.73 9.68
C PHE A 139 -2.28 8.98 8.79
N ASP A 140 -1.15 9.08 8.09
CA ASP A 140 -0.90 10.08 7.05
C ASP A 140 -0.48 9.37 5.75
N CYS A 141 -1.28 9.56 4.72
CA CYS A 141 -1.09 8.97 3.40
C CYS A 141 -1.85 9.75 2.33
N ASN A 142 -1.76 11.07 2.38
CA ASN A 142 -2.46 11.95 1.45
C ASN A 142 -2.00 11.71 0.01
N ALA A 143 -2.94 11.72 -0.94
CA ALA A 143 -2.60 11.74 -2.36
C ALA A 143 -1.70 12.95 -2.69
N VAL A 144 -0.72 12.76 -3.56
CA VAL A 144 0.22 13.82 -3.95
C VAL A 144 -0.54 15.03 -4.50
N PHE A 145 -1.59 14.82 -5.29
CA PHE A 145 -2.46 15.89 -5.80
C PHE A 145 -2.96 16.85 -4.71
N TYR A 146 -3.25 16.35 -3.49
CA TYR A 146 -3.78 17.17 -2.40
C TYR A 146 -2.71 17.82 -1.53
N ARG A 147 -1.45 17.38 -1.62
CA ARG A 147 -0.33 18.02 -0.91
C ARG A 147 -0.03 19.40 -1.48
N ASP A 148 -0.17 19.57 -2.79
CA ASP A 148 0.15 20.84 -3.48
C ASP A 148 -0.94 21.90 -3.33
N ILE A 149 -2.18 21.49 -3.07
CA ILE A 149 -3.33 22.40 -2.91
C ILE A 149 -3.39 22.97 -1.48
N ALA A 150 -2.76 22.30 -0.52
CA ALA A 150 -2.76 22.69 0.90
C ALA A 150 -1.63 23.66 1.28
N ARG A 151 -0.76 24.05 0.34
CA ARG A 151 0.32 25.04 0.53
C ARG A 151 -0.08 26.45 0.11
#